data_AF-A0A2A2RWW4-F1
#
_entry.id   AF-A0A2A2RWW4-F1
#
_cell.length_a   1.000
_cell.length_b   1.000
_cell.length_c   1.000
_cell.angle_alpha   90.00
_cell.angle_beta   90.00
_cell.angle_gamma   90.00
#
_symmetry.space_group_name_H-M   'P 1'
#
loop_
_entity.id
_entity.type
_entity.pdbx_description
1 polymer ?
#
loop_
_entity_poly.entity_id
_entity_poly.type
_entity_poly.pdbx_seq_one_letter_code
_entity_poly.pdbx_strand_id
1 'polypeptide(L)'
;MKHSTPSRCPHLARSTCGRGAASLHRPLRKVRAFLALLWLALNAPAAFAAQALLTGHFDLSPEFRTGPGGGWKFSLYDFDTRAPVEPRRFDIGLNSNARLAAPGGGVWSPLGASAGQPIWIMPQIQTAGILFFGVRTDDVQDSAFANEFFGPGFLALSLVEVRGSGVDRGGAFSMYQTGLGNPAFHFTTADGITSADQLAPIPLPAHAHYNWAFTQPGEYQVRFRVTGTLAPEFGGTVTNGFGTVNFFVHAETNRFYFADGHMDLRVDFTNSAFAAWLHADGLPDLAPERSLVRGGSLARASVPANPQFAFLGVAGATLWVLPQSNTPGLPFLGLSAERIPAGVFQDNKLRLTLTSVNGPAGGHFSLFQVDAFGNPIVRMNSRDGLDATDGFQFSTGLHDHYNWAFTAAGQYDLTFSVSGTLVAGGIQVTSAPITLRFAAETFPGFVDANGNGLDDYWEARHGTSAANPTADPDGDGRNNLLEFLDGTDPLVNDARPTGLLAPQRAGGTTQLSFDTAEGRLYRVQYSDNLATWQPASPWILGMRERHTVTDAGTGLTPPSSARRFYRLQIKAP
;
A
#
# COMPACT_ATOMS: atom_id res chain seq x y z
N MET A 1 -51.29 -80.77 -19.47
CA MET A 1 -51.30 -81.95 -18.59
C MET A 1 -51.21 -81.48 -17.15
N LYS A 2 -52.26 -81.81 -16.36
CA LYS A 2 -52.40 -81.89 -14.88
C LYS A 2 -52.10 -80.62 -14.07
N HIS A 3 -53.15 -79.91 -13.60
CA HIS A 3 -53.80 -79.98 -12.27
C HIS A 3 -53.03 -79.12 -11.24
N SER A 4 -53.61 -78.20 -10.44
CA SER A 4 -54.90 -78.20 -9.74
C SER A 4 -55.26 -76.80 -9.16
N THR A 5 -56.53 -76.41 -9.24
CA THR A 5 -57.26 -75.42 -8.40
C THR A 5 -57.41 -75.91 -6.92
N PRO A 6 -57.91 -75.17 -5.88
CA PRO A 6 -58.85 -74.03 -5.96
C PRO A 6 -58.80 -72.89 -4.87
N SER A 7 -59.43 -71.76 -5.22
CA SER A 7 -60.25 -70.76 -4.49
C SER A 7 -60.38 -70.73 -2.93
N ARG A 8 -60.35 -69.51 -2.32
CA ARG A 8 -61.51 -68.63 -1.93
C ARG A 8 -61.11 -67.45 -0.98
N CYS A 9 -61.50 -66.22 -1.38
CA CYS A 9 -62.10 -65.04 -0.69
C CYS A 9 -61.95 -64.78 0.85
N PRO A 10 -62.31 -63.57 1.38
CA PRO A 10 -62.24 -62.18 0.88
C PRO A 10 -61.88 -61.12 1.98
N HIS A 11 -61.94 -59.83 1.60
CA HIS A 11 -62.24 -58.65 2.43
C HIS A 11 -61.16 -57.91 3.26
N LEU A 12 -61.22 -56.58 3.08
CA LEU A 12 -61.02 -55.49 4.05
C LEU A 12 -59.60 -54.98 4.37
N ALA A 13 -59.39 -53.76 3.87
CA ALA A 13 -59.03 -52.57 4.64
C ALA A 13 -57.61 -52.41 5.23
N ARG A 14 -57.02 -51.31 4.76
CA ARG A 14 -56.23 -50.31 5.48
C ARG A 14 -54.92 -50.74 6.17
N SER A 15 -53.87 -50.22 5.55
CA SER A 15 -52.90 -49.29 6.14
C SER A 15 -51.55 -49.85 6.60
N THR A 16 -50.54 -49.18 6.02
CA THR A 16 -49.20 -48.87 6.51
C THR A 16 -48.09 -49.93 6.51
N CYS A 17 -47.03 -49.52 5.80
CA CYS A 17 -45.61 -49.67 6.10
C CYS A 17 -44.86 -50.92 5.61
N GLY A 18 -43.84 -50.68 4.78
CA GLY A 18 -42.61 -51.46 4.79
C GLY A 18 -42.08 -51.94 3.44
N ARG A 19 -41.10 -51.20 2.91
CA ARG A 19 -39.87 -51.64 2.18
C ARG A 19 -40.03 -52.72 1.07
N GLY A 20 -39.62 -52.52 -0.18
CA GLY A 20 -38.81 -51.46 -0.77
C GLY A 20 -38.46 -51.77 -2.22
N ALA A 21 -37.65 -50.86 -2.77
CA ALA A 21 -36.84 -50.97 -3.99
C ALA A 21 -37.56 -50.95 -5.36
N ALA A 22 -37.66 -49.75 -5.95
CA ALA A 22 -37.22 -49.53 -7.33
C ALA A 22 -36.93 -48.03 -7.57
N SER A 23 -35.63 -47.72 -7.57
CA SER A 23 -34.91 -46.59 -8.18
C SER A 23 -35.71 -45.46 -8.86
N LEU A 24 -35.80 -44.32 -8.18
CA LEU A 24 -35.88 -42.99 -8.81
C LEU A 24 -34.77 -42.10 -8.23
N HIS A 25 -33.72 -41.87 -9.02
CA HIS A 25 -32.73 -40.84 -8.73
C HIS A 25 -33.28 -39.46 -9.13
N ARG A 26 -33.69 -38.68 -8.13
CA ARG A 26 -33.72 -37.21 -8.20
C ARG A 26 -32.28 -36.68 -8.13
N PRO A 27 -31.94 -35.57 -8.81
CA PRO A 27 -30.89 -34.70 -8.33
C PRO A 27 -31.51 -33.54 -7.55
N LEU A 28 -31.61 -33.70 -6.23
CA LEU A 28 -31.53 -32.58 -5.30
C LEU A 28 -30.04 -32.29 -5.09
N ARG A 29 -29.52 -31.19 -5.65
CA ARG A 29 -28.31 -30.48 -5.21
C ARG A 29 -28.17 -29.17 -5.98
N LYS A 30 -28.98 -28.17 -5.61
CA LYS A 30 -28.76 -26.75 -5.92
C LYS A 30 -28.95 -25.90 -4.67
N VAL A 31 -28.26 -26.20 -3.57
CA VAL A 31 -28.11 -25.28 -2.42
C VAL A 31 -26.80 -25.61 -1.68
N ARG A 32 -25.64 -25.33 -2.28
CA ARG A 32 -24.34 -25.23 -1.57
C ARG A 32 -23.37 -24.40 -2.41
N ALA A 33 -23.65 -23.10 -2.53
CA ALA A 33 -22.68 -22.12 -3.04
C ALA A 33 -22.82 -20.73 -2.40
N PHE A 34 -23.81 -20.51 -1.53
CA PHE A 34 -24.14 -19.19 -0.98
C PHE A 34 -23.65 -18.94 0.46
N LEU A 35 -22.95 -19.89 1.07
CA LEU A 35 -22.49 -19.80 2.48
C LEU A 35 -20.96 -19.79 2.66
N ALA A 36 -20.19 -20.03 1.59
CA ALA A 36 -18.72 -19.99 1.65
C ALA A 36 -18.13 -18.60 1.31
N LEU A 37 -18.83 -17.77 0.54
CA LEU A 37 -18.44 -16.38 0.27
C LEU A 37 -18.72 -15.44 1.45
N LEU A 38 -19.72 -15.76 2.29
CA LEU A 38 -20.08 -14.94 3.46
C LEU A 38 -19.08 -15.12 4.63
N TRP A 39 -18.32 -16.22 4.66
CA TRP A 39 -17.34 -16.49 5.72
C TRP A 39 -15.93 -15.93 5.44
N LEU A 40 -15.58 -15.64 4.18
CA LEU A 40 -14.31 -14.95 3.85
C LEU A 40 -14.39 -13.43 3.99
N ALA A 41 -15.60 -12.83 4.01
CA ALA A 41 -15.77 -11.39 4.14
C ALA A 41 -15.83 -10.88 5.60
N LEU A 42 -16.06 -11.77 6.58
CA LEU A 42 -16.23 -11.40 8.00
C LEU A 42 -14.91 -11.33 8.80
N ASN A 43 -13.77 -11.64 8.18
CA ASN A 43 -12.44 -11.53 8.80
C ASN A 43 -11.42 -10.82 7.92
N ALA A 44 -11.85 -10.10 6.88
CA ALA A 44 -10.96 -9.10 6.28
C ALA A 44 -10.71 -8.05 7.37
N PRO A 45 -9.48 -7.90 7.88
CA PRO A 45 -9.21 -6.83 8.81
C PRO A 45 -9.60 -5.52 8.13
N ALA A 46 -10.31 -4.65 8.85
CA ALA A 46 -10.47 -3.27 8.42
C ALA A 46 -9.07 -2.74 8.05
N ALA A 47 -8.86 -2.45 6.76
CA ALA A 47 -7.64 -1.82 6.29
C ALA A 47 -7.70 -0.37 6.77
N PHE A 48 -7.27 -0.15 8.01
CA PHE A 48 -6.98 1.18 8.51
C PHE A 48 -5.90 1.78 7.60
N ALA A 49 -6.16 2.96 7.06
CA ALA A 49 -5.23 3.69 6.21
C ALA A 49 -3.89 3.82 6.93
N ALA A 50 -2.79 3.55 6.24
CA ALA A 50 -1.48 3.90 6.75
C ALA A 50 -1.36 5.42 6.70
N GLN A 51 -1.46 6.09 7.85
CA GLN A 51 -1.17 7.52 7.96
C GLN A 51 0.34 7.67 8.13
N ALA A 52 1.00 8.33 7.17
CA ALA A 52 2.42 8.65 7.32
C ALA A 52 2.59 9.65 8.48
N LEU A 53 3.38 9.26 9.48
CA LEU A 53 3.70 10.13 10.62
C LEU A 53 4.83 11.07 10.22
N LEU A 54 4.50 12.35 10.04
CA LEU A 54 5.46 13.38 9.61
C LEU A 54 5.96 14.28 10.74
N THR A 55 5.20 14.36 11.84
CA THR A 55 5.45 15.20 13.02
C THR A 55 4.89 14.52 14.27
N GLY A 56 5.37 14.91 15.45
CA GLY A 56 4.94 14.37 16.75
C GLY A 56 6.07 13.62 17.45
N HIS A 57 5.76 12.97 18.57
CA HIS A 57 6.71 12.23 19.40
C HIS A 57 6.28 10.77 19.51
N PHE A 58 7.08 9.89 18.92
CA PHE A 58 6.76 8.46 18.84
C PHE A 58 7.95 7.59 19.19
N ASP A 59 7.66 6.42 19.76
CA ASP A 59 8.69 5.47 20.18
C ASP A 59 8.44 4.08 19.59
N LEU A 60 9.51 3.46 19.07
CA LEU A 60 9.53 2.04 18.80
C LEU A 60 9.57 1.27 20.13
N SER A 61 8.59 0.40 20.35
CA SER A 61 8.45 -0.39 21.57
C SER A 61 8.42 -1.88 21.24
N PRO A 62 9.50 -2.65 21.50
CA PRO A 62 9.39 -4.09 21.65
C PRO A 62 8.61 -4.41 22.93
N GLU A 63 7.52 -5.15 22.81
CA GLU A 63 6.71 -5.65 23.90
C GLU A 63 6.97 -7.15 24.09
N PHE A 64 6.94 -7.60 25.34
CA PHE A 64 6.97 -9.04 25.66
C PHE A 64 5.95 -9.37 26.75
N ARG A 65 5.11 -10.38 26.46
CA ARG A 65 4.14 -10.91 27.43
C ARG A 65 4.38 -12.39 27.70
N THR A 66 4.33 -12.77 28.97
CA THR A 66 4.43 -14.15 29.44
C THR A 66 3.05 -14.84 29.45
N GLY A 67 3.00 -16.18 29.38
CA GLY A 67 1.76 -16.96 29.43
C GLY A 67 1.22 -17.47 28.08
N PRO A 68 0.07 -18.19 28.06
CA PRO A 68 -0.50 -18.77 26.84
C PRO A 68 -0.87 -17.70 25.81
N GLY A 69 -0.29 -17.80 24.61
CA GLY A 69 -0.46 -16.79 23.55
C GLY A 69 0.42 -15.54 23.72
N GLY A 70 1.30 -15.53 24.74
CA GLY A 70 2.34 -14.53 24.93
C GLY A 70 3.50 -14.69 23.93
N GLY A 71 4.33 -13.66 23.83
CA GLY A 71 5.45 -13.58 22.89
C GLY A 71 5.88 -12.16 22.64
N TRP A 72 6.79 -11.99 21.69
CA TRP A 72 7.25 -10.68 21.25
C TRP A 72 6.24 -10.02 20.32
N LYS A 73 6.04 -8.72 20.53
CA LYS A 73 5.34 -7.84 19.61
C LYS A 73 6.18 -6.57 19.43
N PHE A 74 6.15 -5.96 18.26
CA PHE A 74 6.65 -4.61 18.08
C PHE A 74 5.45 -3.69 17.89
N SER A 75 5.48 -2.56 18.58
CA SER A 75 4.48 -1.51 18.50
C SER A 75 5.16 -0.16 18.32
N LEU A 76 4.41 0.77 17.75
CA LEU A 76 4.74 2.18 17.77
C LEU A 76 3.85 2.84 18.82
N TYR A 77 4.45 3.67 19.67
CA TYR A 77 3.75 4.32 20.76
C TYR A 77 3.77 5.83 20.55
N ASP A 78 2.61 6.46 20.65
CA ASP A 78 2.51 7.91 20.70
C ASP A 78 2.78 8.36 22.14
N PHE A 79 3.89 9.05 22.35
CA PHE A 79 4.33 9.48 23.68
C PHE A 79 3.36 10.49 24.30
N ASP A 80 2.77 11.37 23.48
CA ASP A 80 1.91 12.46 23.94
C ASP A 80 0.53 11.94 24.34
N THR A 81 -0.04 11.03 23.55
CA THR A 81 -1.36 10.44 23.83
C THR A 81 -1.32 9.20 24.70
N ARG A 82 -0.12 8.65 24.94
CA ARG A 82 0.11 7.41 25.70
C ARG A 82 -0.65 6.22 25.13
N ALA A 83 -0.81 6.17 23.82
CA ALA A 83 -1.55 5.13 23.12
C ALA A 83 -0.66 4.41 22.10
N PRO A 84 -0.80 3.08 21.96
CA PRO A 84 -0.23 2.38 20.83
C PRO A 84 -0.90 2.86 19.53
N VAL A 85 -0.09 3.12 18.50
CA VAL A 85 -0.55 3.44 17.16
C VAL A 85 -0.87 2.12 16.45
N GLU A 86 -2.12 1.93 16.04
CA GLU A 86 -2.50 0.89 15.07
C GLU A 86 -2.61 1.54 13.68
N PRO A 87 -1.91 1.02 12.65
CA PRO A 87 -2.17 -0.33 12.15
C PRO A 87 -0.91 -1.13 11.75
N ARG A 88 -1.13 -2.28 11.09
CA ARG A 88 -0.19 -3.35 10.69
C ARG A 88 1.17 -2.95 10.07
N ARG A 89 1.46 -1.67 9.82
CA ARG A 89 2.67 -1.16 9.14
C ARG A 89 3.04 0.22 9.72
N PHE A 90 4.24 0.35 10.31
CA PHE A 90 4.73 1.63 10.84
C PHE A 90 5.29 2.48 9.71
N ASP A 91 4.50 3.42 9.20
CA ASP A 91 4.89 4.30 8.09
C ASP A 91 5.34 5.67 8.63
N ILE A 92 6.66 5.88 8.69
CA ILE A 92 7.30 7.09 9.25
C ILE A 92 7.82 7.96 8.11
N GLY A 93 7.30 9.17 7.94
CA GLY A 93 7.71 10.05 6.84
C GLY A 93 8.72 11.12 7.26
N LEU A 94 9.74 11.33 6.43
CA LEU A 94 10.67 12.46 6.56
C LEU A 94 10.35 13.49 5.46
N ASN A 95 10.00 14.71 5.88
CA ASN A 95 9.73 15.83 4.99
C ASN A 95 11.03 16.60 4.64
N SER A 96 10.90 17.69 3.88
CA SER A 96 12.05 18.52 3.48
C SER A 96 12.75 19.22 4.65
N ASN A 97 12.10 19.42 5.80
CA ASN A 97 12.73 20.01 6.99
C ASN A 97 13.77 19.07 7.61
N ALA A 98 13.65 17.75 7.39
CA ALA A 98 14.61 16.76 7.83
C ALA A 98 15.91 16.74 7.01
N ARG A 99 15.99 17.51 5.92
CA ARG A 99 17.13 17.48 4.99
C ARG A 99 18.26 18.38 5.47
N LEU A 100 19.45 17.81 5.66
CA LEU A 100 20.68 18.50 6.02
C LEU A 100 21.84 18.11 5.10
N ALA A 101 22.95 18.85 5.19
CA ALA A 101 24.20 18.47 4.53
C ALA A 101 25.00 17.51 5.44
N ALA A 102 25.54 16.43 4.86
CA ALA A 102 26.35 15.47 5.57
C ALA A 102 27.58 16.13 6.20
N PRO A 103 27.87 15.87 7.48
CA PRO A 103 29.06 16.40 8.14
C PRO A 103 30.34 15.83 7.52
N GLY A 104 31.44 16.58 7.64
CA GLY A 104 32.76 16.17 7.17
C GLY A 104 33.62 15.54 8.25
N GLY A 105 34.62 14.75 7.82
CA GLY A 105 35.59 14.08 8.69
C GLY A 105 35.39 12.57 8.76
N GLY A 106 36.49 11.83 8.97
CA GLY A 106 36.48 10.36 8.90
C GLY A 106 35.58 9.67 9.92
N VAL A 107 35.26 10.33 11.04
CA VAL A 107 34.34 9.82 12.06
C VAL A 107 32.89 9.66 11.56
N TRP A 108 32.56 10.27 10.42
CA TRP A 108 31.25 10.18 9.77
C TRP A 108 31.21 9.19 8.62
N SER A 109 32.30 8.45 8.35
CA SER A 109 32.27 7.42 7.29
C SER A 109 31.15 6.38 7.46
N PRO A 110 30.75 5.96 8.69
CA PRO A 110 29.62 5.05 8.86
C PRO A 110 28.27 5.64 8.44
N LEU A 111 28.16 6.94 8.18
CA LEU A 111 26.93 7.54 7.66
C LEU A 111 26.64 7.10 6.21
N GLY A 112 27.67 6.71 5.44
CA GLY A 112 27.53 6.35 4.03
C GLY A 112 27.27 7.53 3.10
N ALA A 113 27.61 8.75 3.51
CA ALA A 113 27.50 9.97 2.71
C ALA A 113 28.81 10.77 2.75
N SER A 114 29.23 11.30 1.60
CA SER A 114 30.37 12.22 1.53
C SER A 114 30.00 13.59 2.13
N ALA A 115 30.97 14.29 2.70
CA ALA A 115 30.76 15.63 3.27
C ALA A 115 30.03 16.56 2.28
N GLY A 116 28.97 17.23 2.75
CA GLY A 116 28.16 18.14 1.93
C GLY A 116 27.05 17.48 1.11
N GLN A 117 27.05 16.14 0.94
CA GLN A 117 25.93 15.44 0.29
C GLN A 117 24.66 15.55 1.12
N PRO A 118 23.46 15.60 0.51
CA PRO A 118 22.23 15.66 1.26
C PRO A 118 21.95 14.36 2.02
N ILE A 119 21.51 14.51 3.27
CA ILE A 119 20.99 13.44 4.12
C ILE A 119 19.66 13.88 4.73
N TRP A 120 18.86 12.92 5.16
CA TRP A 120 17.62 13.15 5.89
C TRP A 120 17.74 12.54 7.27
N ILE A 121 17.36 13.31 8.28
CA ILE A 121 17.54 12.90 9.67
C ILE A 121 16.27 13.14 10.50
N MET A 122 15.89 12.15 11.31
CA MET A 122 15.11 12.40 12.51
C MET A 122 16.11 12.60 13.65
N PRO A 123 16.24 13.82 14.18
CA PRO A 123 17.32 14.17 15.08
C PRO A 123 17.10 13.62 16.50
N GLN A 124 18.20 13.29 17.17
CA GLN A 124 18.23 12.93 18.59
C GLN A 124 17.66 14.03 19.50
N ILE A 125 17.70 15.29 19.06
CA ILE A 125 17.14 16.45 19.75
C ILE A 125 15.91 16.91 18.99
N GLN A 126 14.78 17.02 19.70
CA GLN A 126 13.50 17.43 19.13
C GLN A 126 13.65 18.76 18.36
N THR A 127 13.28 18.72 17.08
CA THR A 127 13.34 19.85 16.17
C THR A 127 11.95 20.10 15.59
N ALA A 128 11.48 21.35 15.63
CA ALA A 128 10.15 21.69 15.15
C ALA A 128 9.96 21.32 13.68
N GLY A 129 8.82 20.69 13.37
CA GLY A 129 8.48 20.28 12.00
C GLY A 129 9.15 19.00 11.50
N ILE A 130 9.89 18.29 12.38
CA ILE A 130 10.45 16.95 12.13
C ILE A 130 9.89 15.98 13.18
N LEU A 131 9.54 14.76 12.77
CA LEU A 131 9.14 13.70 13.70
C LEU A 131 10.25 13.44 14.74
N PHE A 132 9.87 13.36 16.01
CA PHE A 132 10.76 12.99 17.10
C PHE A 132 10.59 11.52 17.42
N PHE A 133 11.60 10.70 17.06
CA PHE A 133 11.48 9.25 17.05
C PHE A 133 12.48 8.58 18.01
N GLY A 134 11.97 7.84 18.99
CA GLY A 134 12.75 7.18 20.02
C GLY A 134 12.60 5.66 20.04
N VAL A 135 13.27 5.05 21.02
CA VAL A 135 13.12 3.64 21.40
C VAL A 135 12.76 3.61 22.88
N ARG A 136 11.74 2.82 23.22
CA ARG A 136 11.29 2.61 24.61
C ARG A 136 11.12 1.14 24.95
N THR A 137 11.13 0.82 26.24
CA THR A 137 10.90 -0.54 26.76
C THR A 137 9.94 -0.58 27.95
N ASP A 138 9.21 0.51 28.21
CA ASP A 138 8.21 0.56 29.31
C ASP A 138 7.11 -0.50 29.17
N ASP A 139 6.84 -0.96 27.95
CA ASP A 139 5.80 -1.95 27.66
C ASP A 139 6.31 -3.40 27.77
N VAL A 140 7.56 -3.59 28.20
CA VAL A 140 8.15 -4.89 28.51
C VAL A 140 7.84 -5.23 29.97
N GLN A 141 7.38 -6.45 30.22
CA GLN A 141 7.32 -6.96 31.59
C GLN A 141 8.74 -7.11 32.15
N ASP A 142 9.24 -6.10 32.87
CA ASP A 142 10.62 -6.06 33.40
C ASP A 142 10.98 -7.32 34.21
N SER A 143 10.06 -7.79 35.06
CA SER A 143 10.24 -9.02 35.84
C SER A 143 10.49 -10.27 35.01
N ALA A 144 10.18 -10.26 33.70
CA ALA A 144 10.35 -11.41 32.83
C ALA A 144 11.80 -11.65 32.40
N PHE A 145 12.71 -10.70 32.58
CA PHE A 145 14.08 -10.77 32.06
C PHE A 145 15.14 -10.76 33.16
N ALA A 146 16.16 -11.60 32.98
CA ALA A 146 17.25 -11.79 33.93
C ALA A 146 18.27 -10.64 33.90
N ASN A 147 18.94 -10.44 35.03
CA ASN A 147 20.20 -9.73 35.14
C ASN A 147 21.21 -10.66 35.85
N GLU A 148 22.43 -10.79 35.34
CA GLU A 148 23.46 -11.69 35.90
C GLU A 148 24.08 -11.17 37.22
N PHE A 149 23.87 -9.90 37.60
CA PHE A 149 24.66 -9.25 38.66
C PHE A 149 23.88 -8.38 39.67
N PHE A 150 22.54 -8.45 39.73
CA PHE A 150 21.58 -7.56 40.45
C PHE A 150 21.23 -6.25 39.70
N GLY A 151 19.93 -6.02 39.48
CA GLY A 151 19.37 -4.85 38.76
C GLY A 151 18.26 -5.23 37.77
N PRO A 152 17.66 -4.27 37.05
CA PRO A 152 16.66 -4.57 36.02
C PRO A 152 17.24 -5.43 34.88
N GLY A 153 16.36 -6.10 34.13
CA GLY A 153 16.74 -6.88 32.95
C GLY A 153 17.27 -6.00 31.81
N PHE A 154 17.91 -6.63 30.82
CA PHE A 154 18.39 -5.94 29.61
C PHE A 154 17.89 -6.61 28.35
N LEU A 155 17.66 -5.79 27.32
CA LEU A 155 17.41 -6.23 25.96
C LEU A 155 18.56 -5.82 25.05
N ALA A 156 18.64 -6.46 23.89
CA ALA A 156 19.43 -5.99 22.76
C ALA A 156 18.53 -5.88 21.53
N LEU A 157 18.72 -4.81 20.75
CA LEU A 157 18.07 -4.61 19.46
C LEU A 157 19.13 -4.68 18.37
N SER A 158 19.07 -5.69 17.51
CA SER A 158 20.00 -5.84 16.37
C SER A 158 19.32 -5.45 15.07
N LEU A 159 20.06 -4.79 14.18
CA LEU A 159 19.67 -4.61 12.79
C LEU A 159 19.82 -5.94 12.04
N VAL A 160 18.79 -6.33 11.28
CA VAL A 160 18.78 -7.62 10.56
C VAL A 160 18.84 -7.39 9.05
N GLU A 161 18.06 -6.45 8.56
CA GLU A 161 17.88 -6.21 7.13
C GLU A 161 17.41 -4.77 6.93
N VAL A 162 17.94 -4.11 5.90
CA VAL A 162 17.35 -2.89 5.36
C VAL A 162 17.19 -3.06 3.86
N ARG A 163 15.98 -2.79 3.37
CA ARG A 163 15.65 -2.81 1.94
C ARG A 163 14.70 -1.68 1.60
N GLY A 164 14.47 -1.41 0.33
CA GLY A 164 13.51 -0.40 -0.12
C GLY A 164 14.11 0.55 -1.14
N SER A 165 13.28 1.43 -1.72
CA SER A 165 13.72 2.28 -2.84
C SER A 165 14.86 3.23 -2.47
N GLY A 166 14.99 3.64 -1.19
CA GLY A 166 16.13 4.40 -0.74
C GLY A 166 17.44 3.60 -0.85
N VAL A 167 17.41 2.34 -0.42
CA VAL A 167 18.55 1.40 -0.51
C VAL A 167 18.87 1.03 -1.95
N ASP A 168 17.85 0.76 -2.76
CA ASP A 168 18.01 0.43 -4.19
C ASP A 168 18.69 1.59 -4.95
N ARG A 169 18.45 2.82 -4.52
CA ARG A 169 19.13 4.03 -5.03
C ARG A 169 20.54 4.21 -4.47
N GLY A 170 21.12 3.22 -3.79
CA GLY A 170 22.42 3.32 -3.14
C GLY A 170 22.40 4.09 -1.82
N GLY A 171 21.23 4.25 -1.20
CA GLY A 171 21.05 4.90 0.09
C GLY A 171 21.46 4.01 1.26
N ALA A 172 22.08 4.62 2.26
CA ALA A 172 22.42 4.00 3.53
C ALA A 172 21.41 4.42 4.61
N PHE A 173 21.13 3.49 5.52
CA PHE A 173 20.42 3.72 6.77
C PHE A 173 21.41 3.70 7.93
N SER A 174 21.25 4.61 8.90
CA SER A 174 22.02 4.57 10.13
C SER A 174 21.21 5.06 11.34
N MET A 175 21.56 4.54 12.52
CA MET A 175 21.10 5.04 13.81
C MET A 175 22.32 5.29 14.70
N TYR A 176 22.44 6.52 15.21
CA TYR A 176 23.61 6.92 16.00
C TYR A 176 23.27 7.96 17.06
N GLN A 177 24.19 8.16 18.01
CA GLN A 177 24.10 9.20 19.02
C GLN A 177 25.25 10.19 18.89
N THR A 178 24.97 11.44 19.21
CA THR A 178 25.95 12.52 19.30
C THR A 178 26.03 13.03 20.73
N GLY A 179 27.26 13.23 21.22
CA GLY A 179 27.56 13.75 22.55
C GLY A 179 28.83 14.59 22.53
N LEU A 180 29.58 14.65 23.64
CA LEU A 180 30.81 15.43 23.75
C LEU A 180 32.02 14.85 22.97
N GLY A 181 31.86 13.69 22.34
CA GLY A 181 32.91 12.99 21.58
C GLY A 181 32.46 12.59 20.18
N ASN A 182 33.15 11.62 19.58
CA ASN A 182 32.78 11.07 18.27
C ASN A 182 31.35 10.51 18.28
N PRO A 183 30.63 10.57 17.14
CA PRO A 183 29.32 9.94 17.03
C PRO A 183 29.43 8.44 17.30
N ALA A 184 28.50 7.92 18.10
CA ALA A 184 28.39 6.50 18.39
C ALA A 184 27.34 5.88 17.48
N PHE A 185 27.78 5.17 16.44
CA PHE A 185 26.89 4.44 15.53
C PHE A 185 26.49 3.10 16.16
N HIS A 186 25.18 2.88 16.27
CA HIS A 186 24.60 1.62 16.72
C HIS A 186 24.18 0.76 15.54
N PHE A 187 23.71 1.40 14.46
CA PHE A 187 23.37 0.76 13.19
C PHE A 187 23.99 1.54 12.03
N THR A 188 24.53 0.84 11.06
CA THR A 188 24.81 1.37 9.73
C THR A 188 24.69 0.29 8.66
N THR A 189 24.25 0.67 7.47
CA THR A 189 24.28 -0.20 6.29
C THR A 189 25.39 0.17 5.32
N ALA A 190 26.18 1.19 5.62
CA ALA A 190 27.20 1.71 4.70
C ALA A 190 28.42 0.77 4.57
N ASP A 191 28.69 -0.03 5.59
CA ASP A 191 29.77 -1.03 5.66
C ASP A 191 29.24 -2.49 5.68
N GLY A 192 27.94 -2.65 5.43
CA GLY A 192 27.23 -3.93 5.48
C GLY A 192 26.77 -4.29 6.89
N ILE A 193 25.65 -5.01 6.99
CA ILE A 193 25.05 -5.38 8.28
C ILE A 193 25.84 -6.54 8.90
N THR A 194 26.34 -6.34 10.12
CA THR A 194 27.12 -7.31 10.89
C THR A 194 26.59 -7.48 12.32
N SER A 195 27.24 -8.28 13.15
CA SER A 195 26.92 -8.38 14.59
C SER A 195 27.25 -7.11 15.38
N ALA A 196 27.99 -6.16 14.79
CA ALA A 196 28.26 -4.87 15.41
C ALA A 196 27.04 -3.95 15.38
N ASP A 197 26.08 -4.18 14.47
CA ASP A 197 24.86 -3.40 14.32
C ASP A 197 23.82 -3.76 15.38
N GLN A 198 24.12 -3.39 16.62
CA GLN A 198 23.28 -3.63 17.78
C GLN A 198 23.24 -2.43 18.72
N LEU A 199 22.04 -2.10 19.18
CA LEU A 199 21.82 -1.27 20.36
C LEU A 199 21.72 -2.20 21.57
N ALA A 200 22.80 -2.28 22.35
CA ALA A 200 22.88 -3.11 23.55
C ALA A 200 23.91 -2.55 24.55
N PRO A 201 23.67 -2.65 25.87
CA PRO A 201 22.43 -3.12 26.50
C PRO A 201 21.35 -2.02 26.55
N ILE A 202 20.08 -2.39 26.38
CA ILE A 202 18.91 -1.52 26.60
C ILE A 202 18.33 -1.86 27.97
N PRO A 203 18.39 -0.96 28.97
CA PRO A 203 17.81 -1.23 30.29
C PRO A 203 16.28 -1.32 30.26
N LEU A 204 15.72 -1.95 31.29
CA LEU A 204 14.27 -2.03 31.50
C LEU A 204 13.87 -1.27 32.79
N PRO A 205 12.86 -0.38 32.76
CA PRO A 205 12.39 0.33 31.58
C PRO A 205 13.44 1.34 31.09
N ALA A 206 13.40 1.66 29.81
CA ALA A 206 14.20 2.70 29.18
C ALA A 206 13.37 3.50 28.18
N HIS A 207 13.77 4.74 27.99
CA HIS A 207 13.29 5.62 26.94
C HIS A 207 14.46 6.51 26.49
N ALA A 208 14.83 6.40 25.22
CA ALA A 208 15.94 7.17 24.64
C ALA A 208 15.70 7.54 23.18
N HIS A 209 16.30 8.66 22.77
CA HIS A 209 16.28 9.14 21.39
C HIS A 209 17.64 9.02 20.72
N TYR A 210 17.60 8.92 19.40
CA TYR A 210 18.73 8.67 18.53
C TYR A 210 18.59 9.53 17.27
N ASN A 211 19.71 9.76 16.60
CA ASN A 211 19.68 10.25 15.23
C ASN A 211 19.39 9.07 14.30
N TRP A 212 18.35 9.19 13.47
CA TRP A 212 18.01 8.23 12.44
C TRP A 212 18.26 8.87 11.09
N ALA A 213 19.26 8.42 10.34
CA ALA A 213 19.70 9.07 9.12
C ALA A 213 19.61 8.19 7.88
N PHE A 214 19.31 8.84 6.76
CA PHE A 214 19.10 8.25 5.45
C PHE A 214 19.84 9.07 4.40
N THR A 215 20.52 8.43 3.45
CA THR A 215 21.35 9.16 2.46
C THR A 215 20.71 9.31 1.08
N GLN A 216 19.53 8.71 0.87
CA GLN A 216 18.73 8.87 -0.36
C GLN A 216 17.23 9.01 -0.05
N PRO A 217 16.46 9.75 -0.87
CA PRO A 217 15.00 9.68 -0.86
C PRO A 217 14.49 8.28 -1.20
N GLY A 218 13.35 7.89 -0.62
CA GLY A 218 12.71 6.60 -0.87
C GLY A 218 12.30 5.89 0.43
N GLU A 219 11.77 4.68 0.27
CA GLU A 219 11.41 3.79 1.38
C GLU A 219 12.65 3.06 1.92
N TYR A 220 12.68 2.90 3.24
CA TYR A 220 13.58 2.03 3.96
C TYR A 220 12.75 1.16 4.91
N GLN A 221 12.61 -0.11 4.56
CA GLN A 221 12.06 -1.15 5.44
C GLN A 221 13.20 -1.68 6.30
N VAL A 222 13.17 -1.35 7.59
CA VAL A 222 14.21 -1.68 8.54
C VAL A 222 13.69 -2.78 9.46
N ARG A 223 14.27 -3.97 9.33
CA ARG A 223 13.92 -5.13 10.16
C ARG A 223 14.87 -5.23 11.35
N PHE A 224 14.29 -5.28 12.53
CA PHE A 224 15.02 -5.46 13.78
C PHE A 224 14.77 -6.85 14.37
N ARG A 225 15.75 -7.35 15.12
CA ARG A 225 15.60 -8.47 16.05
C ARG A 225 15.80 -7.94 17.46
N VAL A 226 14.83 -8.16 18.34
CA VAL A 226 15.01 -7.97 19.77
C VAL A 226 15.40 -9.29 20.42
N THR A 227 16.34 -9.28 21.35
CA THR A 227 16.76 -10.44 22.14
C THR A 227 16.81 -10.10 23.61
N GLY A 228 16.44 -11.04 24.47
CA GLY A 228 16.62 -10.94 25.92
C GLY A 228 16.67 -12.32 26.58
N THR A 229 17.32 -12.41 27.73
CA THR A 229 17.38 -13.64 28.53
C THR A 229 16.26 -13.63 29.56
N LEU A 230 15.36 -14.61 29.52
CA LEU A 230 14.27 -14.72 30.49
C LEU A 230 14.83 -14.98 31.89
N ALA A 231 14.18 -14.41 32.91
CA ALA A 231 14.50 -14.73 34.31
C ALA A 231 14.24 -16.23 34.60
N PRO A 232 14.92 -16.82 35.60
CA PRO A 232 14.82 -18.25 35.90
C PRO A 232 13.37 -18.75 36.07
N GLU A 233 12.52 -17.95 36.71
CA GLU A 233 11.08 -18.23 36.91
C GLU A 233 10.26 -18.25 35.60
N PHE A 234 10.78 -17.68 34.52
CA PHE A 234 10.21 -17.70 33.17
C PHE A 234 10.96 -18.62 32.21
N GLY A 235 11.89 -19.44 32.74
CA GLY A 235 12.56 -20.50 32.00
C GLY A 235 14.05 -20.27 31.71
N GLY A 236 14.63 -19.11 32.06
CA GLY A 236 16.09 -18.91 32.02
C GLY A 236 16.74 -18.96 30.63
N THR A 237 15.95 -18.89 29.55
CA THR A 237 16.43 -19.07 28.17
C THR A 237 16.46 -17.75 27.39
N VAL A 238 17.35 -17.66 26.40
CA VAL A 238 17.34 -16.55 25.45
C VAL A 238 16.11 -16.66 24.55
N THR A 239 15.33 -15.59 24.49
CA THR A 239 14.20 -15.42 23.57
C THR A 239 14.47 -14.29 22.60
N ASN A 240 13.80 -14.33 21.43
CA ASN A 240 13.91 -13.28 20.43
C ASN A 240 12.61 -13.06 19.66
N GLY A 241 12.46 -11.85 19.13
CA GLY A 241 11.35 -11.44 18.28
C GLY A 241 11.81 -10.53 17.16
N PHE A 242 10.96 -10.31 16.17
CA PHE A 242 11.27 -9.46 15.02
C PHE A 242 10.20 -8.40 14.80
N GLY A 243 10.64 -7.22 14.40
CA GLY A 243 9.80 -6.08 14.01
C GLY A 243 10.29 -5.49 12.71
N THR A 244 9.42 -4.81 11.96
CA THR A 244 9.79 -4.08 10.75
C THR A 244 9.17 -2.70 10.80
N VAL A 245 9.99 -1.67 10.61
CA VAL A 245 9.60 -0.26 10.57
C VAL A 245 9.88 0.27 9.17
N ASN A 246 8.94 0.99 8.57
CA ASN A 246 9.10 1.53 7.23
C ASN A 246 9.24 3.05 7.30
N PHE A 247 10.40 3.54 6.87
CA PHE A 247 10.69 4.97 6.77
C PHE A 247 10.52 5.43 5.32
N PHE A 248 9.88 6.57 5.11
CA PHE A 248 9.67 7.19 3.80
C PHE A 248 10.38 8.54 3.77
N VAL A 249 11.58 8.56 3.21
CA VAL A 249 12.31 9.78 2.95
C VAL A 249 11.71 10.45 1.73
N HIS A 250 11.16 11.65 1.91
CA HIS A 250 10.27 12.30 0.94
C HIS A 250 9.01 11.45 0.69
N ALA A 251 8.14 11.31 1.70
CA ALA A 251 6.91 10.50 1.65
C ALA A 251 5.99 10.74 0.42
N GLU A 252 6.15 11.87 -0.26
CA GLU A 252 5.46 12.17 -1.52
C GLU A 252 5.86 11.27 -2.69
N THR A 253 7.05 10.66 -2.67
CA THR A 253 7.58 9.83 -3.77
C THR A 253 7.18 8.36 -3.71
N ASN A 254 6.39 7.96 -2.70
CA ASN A 254 6.07 6.56 -2.44
C ASN A 254 4.57 6.27 -2.58
N ARG A 255 4.03 6.73 -3.72
CA ARG A 255 2.60 6.62 -4.06
C ARG A 255 2.42 5.67 -5.24
N PHE A 256 1.30 4.94 -5.23
CA PHE A 256 0.77 4.24 -6.38
C PHE A 256 0.32 5.24 -7.41
N TYR A 257 0.93 5.12 -8.57
CA TYR A 257 0.68 5.95 -9.72
C TYR A 257 -0.46 5.37 -10.54
N PHE A 258 -1.40 6.22 -10.96
CA PHE A 258 -2.49 5.84 -11.85
C PHE A 258 -2.47 6.74 -13.08
N ALA A 259 -2.00 6.18 -14.20
CA ALA A 259 -1.94 6.85 -15.50
C ALA A 259 -3.23 6.71 -16.31
N ASP A 260 -3.92 5.60 -16.12
CA ASP A 260 -5.02 5.18 -16.98
C ASP A 260 -5.98 4.25 -16.25
N GLY A 261 -7.04 3.87 -16.97
CA GLY A 261 -7.96 2.84 -16.53
C GLY A 261 -9.11 3.35 -15.68
N HIS A 262 -10.08 2.46 -15.45
CA HIS A 262 -11.24 2.74 -14.63
C HIS A 262 -10.86 2.78 -13.15
N MET A 263 -11.26 3.85 -12.48
CA MET A 263 -11.06 4.01 -11.04
C MET A 263 -12.15 4.86 -10.42
N ASP A 264 -12.39 4.69 -9.12
CA ASP A 264 -13.37 5.47 -8.37
C ASP A 264 -12.79 5.92 -7.04
N LEU A 265 -13.10 7.16 -6.64
CA LEU A 265 -13.14 7.48 -5.22
C LEU A 265 -14.32 6.72 -4.63
N ARG A 266 -14.05 5.57 -4.02
CA ARG A 266 -15.06 4.74 -3.39
C ARG A 266 -15.28 5.20 -1.95
N VAL A 267 -16.54 5.43 -1.59
CA VAL A 267 -16.99 5.77 -0.25
C VAL A 267 -17.78 4.59 0.31
N ASP A 268 -17.36 4.09 1.46
CA ASP A 268 -18.12 3.08 2.22
C ASP A 268 -18.48 3.63 3.60
N PHE A 269 -19.43 2.95 4.26
CA PHE A 269 -19.85 3.27 5.61
C PHE A 269 -19.97 1.98 6.42
N THR A 270 -19.09 1.82 7.41
CA THR A 270 -19.06 0.64 8.28
C THR A 270 -18.79 1.07 9.72
N ASN A 271 -19.29 0.32 10.71
CA ASN A 271 -19.09 0.63 12.14
C ASN A 271 -19.43 2.08 12.52
N SER A 272 -20.49 2.64 11.90
CA SER A 272 -20.94 4.02 12.10
C SER A 272 -19.94 5.11 11.67
N ALA A 273 -18.95 4.78 10.83
CA ALA A 273 -17.97 5.71 10.30
C ALA A 273 -17.85 5.60 8.77
N PHE A 274 -17.57 6.73 8.12
CA PHE A 274 -17.19 6.75 6.71
C PHE A 274 -15.73 6.34 6.54
N ALA A 275 -15.45 5.65 5.45
CA ALA A 275 -14.11 5.43 4.95
C ALA A 275 -14.10 5.61 3.43
N ALA A 276 -12.95 5.97 2.88
CA ALA A 276 -12.79 6.21 1.46
C ALA A 276 -11.50 5.59 0.93
N TRP A 277 -11.55 5.12 -0.32
CA TRP A 277 -10.44 4.48 -1.00
C TRP A 277 -10.44 4.89 -2.47
N LEU A 278 -9.27 4.84 -3.09
CA LEU A 278 -9.19 4.78 -4.54
C LEU A 278 -9.32 3.30 -4.95
N HIS A 279 -10.42 2.98 -5.63
CA HIS A 279 -10.62 1.67 -6.23
C HIS A 279 -10.21 1.72 -7.69
N ALA A 280 -9.43 0.75 -8.16
CA ALA A 280 -9.12 0.58 -9.58
C ALA A 280 -9.35 -0.87 -9.99
N ASP A 281 -9.80 -1.07 -11.22
CA ASP A 281 -10.23 -2.39 -11.69
C ASP A 281 -9.09 -3.42 -11.61
N GLY A 282 -9.38 -4.53 -10.93
CA GLY A 282 -8.41 -5.63 -10.76
C GLY A 282 -7.32 -5.36 -9.73
N LEU A 283 -7.39 -4.23 -9.01
CA LEU A 283 -6.47 -3.85 -7.93
C LEU A 283 -7.18 -3.89 -6.56
N PRO A 284 -6.42 -4.09 -5.47
CA PRO A 284 -6.95 -3.88 -4.13
C PRO A 284 -7.31 -2.39 -3.93
N ASP A 285 -8.30 -2.14 -3.06
CA ASP A 285 -8.66 -0.79 -2.64
C ASP A 285 -7.45 -0.11 -1.96
N LEU A 286 -7.11 1.11 -2.39
CA LEU A 286 -5.95 1.86 -1.91
C LEU A 286 -6.34 3.10 -1.11
N ALA A 287 -5.58 3.40 -0.05
CA ALA A 287 -5.76 4.64 0.68
C ALA A 287 -5.50 5.85 -0.25
N PRO A 288 -6.36 6.89 -0.27
CA PRO A 288 -6.19 8.05 -1.16
C PRO A 288 -4.83 8.73 -1.04
N GLU A 289 -4.23 8.75 0.16
CA GLU A 289 -2.94 9.36 0.45
C GLU A 289 -1.76 8.59 -0.15
N ARG A 290 -1.96 7.30 -0.44
CA ARG A 290 -0.99 6.46 -1.15
C ARG A 290 -1.22 6.46 -2.66
N SER A 291 -2.19 7.21 -3.15
CA SER A 291 -2.51 7.28 -4.57
C SER A 291 -2.07 8.61 -5.16
N LEU A 292 -1.66 8.55 -6.43
CA LEU A 292 -1.39 9.69 -7.29
C LEU A 292 -2.08 9.44 -8.63
N VAL A 293 -3.11 10.22 -8.93
CA VAL A 293 -3.78 10.17 -10.24
C VAL A 293 -3.10 11.16 -11.18
N ARG A 294 -2.65 10.71 -12.35
CA ARG A 294 -1.94 11.56 -13.31
C ARG A 294 -2.66 11.62 -14.64
N GLY A 295 -2.83 12.85 -15.13
CA GLY A 295 -3.27 13.08 -16.50
C GLY A 295 -2.12 13.02 -17.51
N GLY A 296 -0.97 13.60 -17.17
CA GLY A 296 0.16 13.71 -18.10
C GLY A 296 -0.15 14.62 -19.30
N SER A 297 0.66 14.53 -20.35
CA SER A 297 0.49 15.36 -21.55
C SER A 297 -0.80 15.08 -22.31
N LEU A 298 -1.34 13.84 -22.22
CA LEU A 298 -2.60 13.44 -22.84
C LEU A 298 -3.82 14.16 -22.22
N ALA A 299 -3.72 14.63 -20.98
CA ALA A 299 -4.80 15.36 -20.34
C ALA A 299 -4.89 16.83 -20.80
N ARG A 300 -3.88 17.36 -21.51
CA ARG A 300 -3.88 18.73 -22.01
C ARG A 300 -5.07 18.98 -22.93
N ALA A 301 -5.83 20.01 -22.63
CA ALA A 301 -6.96 20.49 -23.41
C ALA A 301 -6.92 22.03 -23.50
N SER A 302 -7.90 22.62 -24.21
CA SER A 302 -8.12 24.06 -24.25
C SER A 302 -9.51 24.39 -23.73
N VAL A 303 -9.65 25.49 -22.97
CA VAL A 303 -10.94 25.93 -22.46
C VAL A 303 -11.88 26.19 -23.64
N PRO A 304 -13.08 25.57 -23.68
CA PRO A 304 -14.01 25.77 -24.77
C PRO A 304 -14.41 27.24 -24.97
N ALA A 305 -14.66 27.65 -26.22
CA ALA A 305 -15.13 29.00 -26.53
C ALA A 305 -16.58 29.27 -26.09
N ASN A 306 -17.35 28.23 -25.74
CA ASN A 306 -18.70 28.37 -25.21
C ASN A 306 -18.65 29.07 -23.84
N PRO A 307 -19.32 30.22 -23.66
CA PRO A 307 -19.33 30.97 -22.39
C PRO A 307 -19.77 30.17 -21.16
N GLN A 308 -20.53 29.09 -21.32
CA GLN A 308 -20.92 28.23 -20.20
C GLN A 308 -19.71 27.53 -19.53
N PHE A 309 -18.56 27.43 -20.22
CA PHE A 309 -17.32 26.86 -19.68
C PHE A 309 -16.36 27.91 -19.11
N ALA A 310 -16.78 29.18 -18.96
CA ALA A 310 -15.92 30.25 -18.43
C ALA A 310 -15.43 30.02 -16.98
N PHE A 311 -16.06 29.10 -16.24
CA PHE A 311 -15.57 28.66 -14.93
C PHE A 311 -14.19 27.99 -15.00
N LEU A 312 -13.85 27.35 -16.13
CA LEU A 312 -12.55 26.72 -16.39
C LEU A 312 -11.44 27.73 -16.72
N GLY A 313 -11.78 29.00 -16.97
CA GLY A 313 -10.83 30.06 -17.31
C GLY A 313 -11.17 30.80 -18.60
N VAL A 314 -10.15 31.44 -19.18
CA VAL A 314 -10.31 32.19 -20.44
C VAL A 314 -10.40 31.21 -21.60
N ALA A 315 -11.35 31.42 -22.53
CA ALA A 315 -11.48 30.60 -23.73
C ALA A 315 -10.14 30.47 -24.48
N GLY A 316 -9.77 29.24 -24.85
CA GLY A 316 -8.50 28.92 -25.50
C GLY A 316 -7.30 28.77 -24.56
N ALA A 317 -7.42 29.10 -23.27
CA ALA A 317 -6.36 28.82 -22.31
C ALA A 317 -6.13 27.30 -22.13
N THR A 318 -4.90 26.91 -21.85
CA THR A 318 -4.55 25.50 -21.57
C THR A 318 -5.10 25.08 -20.22
N LEU A 319 -5.61 23.85 -20.16
CA LEU A 319 -5.99 23.16 -18.92
C LEU A 319 -5.66 21.67 -19.05
N TRP A 320 -5.79 20.92 -17.95
CA TRP A 320 -5.67 19.47 -17.93
C TRP A 320 -6.97 18.86 -17.44
N VAL A 321 -7.52 17.90 -18.18
CA VAL A 321 -8.81 17.27 -17.87
C VAL A 321 -8.69 15.75 -17.86
N LEU A 322 -9.11 15.14 -16.75
CA LEU A 322 -9.43 13.71 -16.72
C LEU A 322 -10.91 13.57 -17.08
N PRO A 323 -11.26 12.97 -18.22
CA PRO A 323 -12.61 13.07 -18.78
C PRO A 323 -13.62 12.15 -18.09
N GLN A 324 -14.88 12.60 -18.03
CA GLN A 324 -16.03 11.79 -17.56
C GLN A 324 -16.37 10.60 -18.47
N SER A 325 -15.66 10.45 -19.59
CA SER A 325 -15.85 9.38 -20.56
C SER A 325 -14.50 8.69 -20.74
N ASN A 326 -14.53 7.35 -20.74
CA ASN A 326 -13.32 6.56 -20.84
C ASN A 326 -12.51 6.93 -22.10
N THR A 327 -11.34 7.51 -21.88
CA THR A 327 -10.40 7.89 -22.92
C THR A 327 -9.15 7.04 -22.75
N PRO A 328 -8.79 6.20 -23.74
CA PRO A 328 -7.61 5.34 -23.62
C PRO A 328 -6.35 6.14 -23.28
N GLY A 329 -5.58 5.65 -22.30
CA GLY A 329 -4.36 6.31 -21.83
C GLY A 329 -4.59 7.47 -20.84
N LEU A 330 -5.84 7.69 -20.39
CA LEU A 330 -6.15 8.62 -19.31
C LEU A 330 -6.90 7.91 -18.18
N PRO A 331 -6.76 8.39 -16.92
CA PRO A 331 -7.56 7.92 -15.81
C PRO A 331 -9.04 8.18 -16.06
N PHE A 332 -9.86 7.16 -15.89
CA PHE A 332 -11.32 7.27 -15.93
C PHE A 332 -11.86 7.26 -14.50
N LEU A 333 -11.71 8.41 -13.82
CA LEU A 333 -11.97 8.59 -12.39
C LEU A 333 -13.42 8.97 -12.09
N GLY A 334 -14.11 8.13 -11.32
CA GLY A 334 -15.48 8.33 -10.84
C GLY A 334 -15.61 8.48 -9.33
N LEU A 335 -16.87 8.47 -8.88
CA LEU A 335 -17.30 8.40 -7.49
C LEU A 335 -18.19 7.15 -7.35
N SER A 336 -17.88 6.30 -6.38
CA SER A 336 -18.67 5.09 -6.08
C SER A 336 -19.11 5.07 -4.63
N ALA A 337 -20.38 4.71 -4.39
CA ALA A 337 -20.96 4.42 -3.08
C ALA A 337 -21.78 3.13 -3.11
N GLU A 338 -21.42 2.22 -4.02
CA GLU A 338 -22.11 0.95 -4.28
C GLU A 338 -22.15 0.02 -3.07
N ARG A 339 -21.18 0.14 -2.16
CA ARG A 339 -21.10 -0.69 -0.96
C ARG A 339 -21.87 -0.13 0.22
N ILE A 340 -22.50 1.04 0.10
CA ILE A 340 -23.37 1.58 1.14
C ILE A 340 -24.80 1.08 0.87
N PRO A 341 -25.37 0.23 1.73
CA PRO A 341 -26.72 -0.27 1.53
C PRO A 341 -27.77 0.84 1.56
N ALA A 342 -28.85 0.65 0.81
CA ALA A 342 -30.03 1.50 0.94
C ALA A 342 -30.64 1.40 2.36
N GLY A 343 -31.22 2.50 2.85
CA GLY A 343 -31.87 2.59 4.15
C GLY A 343 -30.93 2.94 5.32
N VAL A 344 -29.62 3.09 5.08
CA VAL A 344 -28.67 3.55 6.11
C VAL A 344 -28.83 5.06 6.37
N PHE A 345 -28.92 5.84 5.29
CA PHE A 345 -29.05 7.30 5.33
C PHE A 345 -30.44 7.74 4.88
N GLN A 346 -30.93 8.84 5.44
CA GLN A 346 -32.21 9.45 5.08
C GLN A 346 -32.26 9.71 3.58
N ASP A 347 -33.34 9.26 2.94
CA ASP A 347 -33.55 9.31 1.50
C ASP A 347 -32.41 8.71 0.65
N ASN A 348 -31.55 7.87 1.26
CA ASN A 348 -30.32 7.37 0.67
C ASN A 348 -29.36 8.48 0.22
N LYS A 349 -29.40 9.67 0.82
CA LYS A 349 -28.61 10.83 0.39
C LYS A 349 -27.34 11.01 1.20
N LEU A 350 -26.27 11.26 0.46
CA LEU A 350 -24.95 11.67 0.94
C LEU A 350 -24.57 13.00 0.29
N ARG A 351 -23.63 13.72 0.88
CA ARG A 351 -23.03 14.94 0.32
C ARG A 351 -21.52 14.81 0.29
N LEU A 352 -20.92 14.98 -0.88
CA LEU A 352 -19.48 15.16 -1.05
C LEU A 352 -19.20 16.67 -1.11
N THR A 353 -18.26 17.15 -0.31
CA THR A 353 -17.87 18.57 -0.26
C THR A 353 -16.37 18.70 -0.41
N LEU A 354 -15.91 19.58 -1.30
CA LEU A 354 -14.51 19.98 -1.42
C LEU A 354 -14.20 21.00 -0.32
N THR A 355 -13.20 20.73 0.50
CA THR A 355 -12.87 21.55 1.68
C THR A 355 -11.52 22.23 1.56
N SER A 356 -10.62 21.73 0.71
CA SER A 356 -9.32 22.35 0.44
C SER A 356 -8.81 22.03 -0.97
N VAL A 357 -8.13 23.00 -1.57
CA VAL A 357 -7.34 22.83 -2.79
C VAL A 357 -5.96 23.42 -2.52
N ASN A 358 -4.94 22.57 -2.49
CA ASN A 358 -3.55 23.01 -2.48
C ASN A 358 -2.93 22.62 -3.82
N GLY A 359 -2.48 23.61 -4.60
CA GLY A 359 -1.99 23.40 -5.96
C GLY A 359 -0.96 24.44 -6.38
N PRO A 360 -0.49 24.40 -7.64
CA PRO A 360 0.45 25.37 -8.17
C PRO A 360 -0.11 26.79 -8.09
N ALA A 361 0.78 27.79 -8.03
CA ALA A 361 0.35 29.19 -8.00
C ALA A 361 -0.54 29.53 -9.21
N GLY A 362 -1.75 30.06 -8.95
CA GLY A 362 -2.75 30.36 -9.99
C GLY A 362 -3.46 29.12 -10.57
N GLY A 363 -3.18 27.93 -10.04
CA GLY A 363 -3.85 26.69 -10.40
C GLY A 363 -5.16 26.52 -9.64
N HIS A 364 -6.22 26.21 -10.36
CA HIS A 364 -7.56 25.95 -9.83
C HIS A 364 -8.03 24.56 -10.26
N PHE A 365 -8.87 23.95 -9.43
CA PHE A 365 -9.59 22.71 -9.66
C PHE A 365 -11.08 22.95 -9.94
N SER A 366 -11.65 22.19 -10.87
CA SER A 366 -13.10 22.09 -11.09
C SER A 366 -13.53 20.65 -11.28
N LEU A 367 -14.68 20.29 -10.68
CA LEU A 367 -15.37 19.01 -10.91
C LEU A 367 -16.69 19.30 -11.62
N PHE A 368 -16.93 18.68 -12.77
CA PHE A 368 -18.17 18.92 -13.53
C PHE A 368 -18.54 17.74 -14.42
N GLN A 369 -19.80 17.69 -14.84
CA GLN A 369 -20.27 16.81 -15.90
C GLN A 369 -20.71 17.64 -17.10
N VAL A 370 -20.86 17.01 -18.25
CA VAL A 370 -21.47 17.55 -19.45
C VAL A 370 -22.72 16.72 -19.72
N ASP A 371 -23.87 17.39 -19.83
CA ASP A 371 -25.15 16.75 -20.12
C ASP A 371 -25.25 16.30 -21.58
N ALA A 372 -26.36 15.63 -21.94
CA ALA A 372 -26.59 15.13 -23.29
C ALA A 372 -26.66 16.22 -24.38
N PHE A 373 -26.80 17.50 -23.99
CA PHE A 373 -26.86 18.66 -24.88
C PHE A 373 -25.54 19.44 -24.93
N GLY A 374 -24.51 18.99 -24.20
CA GLY A 374 -23.21 19.65 -24.15
C GLY A 374 -23.10 20.76 -23.11
N ASN A 375 -24.10 20.93 -22.22
CA ASN A 375 -24.03 21.94 -21.16
C ASN A 375 -23.25 21.40 -19.95
N PRO A 376 -22.39 22.22 -19.32
CA PRO A 376 -21.71 21.84 -18.10
C PRO A 376 -22.65 21.87 -16.88
N ILE A 377 -22.59 20.83 -16.07
CA ILE A 377 -23.16 20.73 -14.73
C ILE A 377 -21.99 20.83 -13.74
N VAL A 378 -21.71 22.05 -13.28
CA VAL A 378 -20.61 22.32 -12.33
C VAL A 378 -20.98 21.79 -10.95
N ARG A 379 -20.06 21.03 -10.33
CA ARG A 379 -20.21 20.49 -8.98
C ARG A 379 -19.33 21.23 -7.97
N MET A 380 -18.13 21.63 -8.40
CA MET A 380 -17.11 22.29 -7.58
C MET A 380 -16.29 23.22 -8.47
N ASN A 381 -15.93 24.40 -7.97
CA ASN A 381 -15.16 25.40 -8.69
C ASN A 381 -14.27 26.23 -7.76
N SER A 382 -13.08 25.74 -7.44
CA SER A 382 -12.15 26.48 -6.55
C SER A 382 -11.65 27.85 -7.07
N ARG A 383 -12.03 28.26 -8.29
CA ARG A 383 -11.68 29.57 -8.85
C ARG A 383 -12.56 30.71 -8.31
N ASP A 384 -13.80 30.43 -7.89
CA ASP A 384 -14.70 31.44 -7.33
C ASP A 384 -14.66 31.53 -5.80
N GLY A 385 -13.86 30.69 -5.16
CA GLY A 385 -13.73 30.55 -3.72
C GLY A 385 -13.92 29.09 -3.33
N LEU A 386 -13.90 28.79 -2.02
CA LEU A 386 -14.46 27.54 -1.52
C LEU A 386 -15.60 27.90 -0.57
N ASP A 387 -16.80 27.47 -0.91
CA ASP A 387 -18.00 27.71 -0.11
C ASP A 387 -18.97 26.52 -0.10
N ALA A 388 -20.20 26.74 0.39
CA ALA A 388 -21.19 25.68 0.49
C ALA A 388 -21.62 25.10 -0.87
N THR A 389 -21.36 25.79 -1.99
CA THR A 389 -21.68 25.35 -3.34
C THR A 389 -20.65 24.39 -3.94
N ASP A 390 -19.45 24.27 -3.34
CA ASP A 390 -18.41 23.30 -3.71
C ASP A 390 -18.70 21.89 -3.18
N GLY A 391 -19.92 21.43 -3.40
CA GLY A 391 -20.35 20.11 -2.99
C GLY A 391 -21.72 19.78 -3.55
N PHE A 392 -21.96 18.48 -3.77
CA PHE A 392 -23.19 18.00 -4.35
C PHE A 392 -23.72 16.77 -3.61
N GLN A 393 -25.04 16.57 -3.72
CA GLN A 393 -25.68 15.38 -3.18
C GLN A 393 -25.56 14.23 -4.16
N PHE A 394 -25.33 13.04 -3.62
CA PHE A 394 -25.32 11.79 -4.36
C PHE A 394 -26.03 10.70 -3.55
N SER A 395 -26.45 9.63 -4.23
CA SER A 395 -27.18 8.55 -3.59
C SER A 395 -26.25 7.45 -3.10
N THR A 396 -26.63 6.73 -2.04
CA THR A 396 -26.05 5.41 -1.77
C THR A 396 -26.32 4.50 -2.97
N GLY A 397 -25.40 3.57 -3.25
CA GLY A 397 -25.49 2.76 -4.46
C GLY A 397 -25.05 3.46 -5.76
N LEU A 398 -24.66 4.74 -5.73
CA LEU A 398 -24.21 5.46 -6.93
C LEU A 398 -22.89 4.89 -7.46
N HIS A 399 -22.77 4.85 -8.78
CA HIS A 399 -21.51 4.82 -9.52
C HIS A 399 -21.63 5.80 -10.69
N ASP A 400 -20.80 6.84 -10.71
CA ASP A 400 -20.86 7.88 -11.74
C ASP A 400 -19.47 8.49 -12.00
N HIS A 401 -19.29 9.08 -13.18
CA HIS A 401 -18.02 9.65 -13.64
C HIS A 401 -18.13 11.15 -13.94
N TYR A 402 -17.00 11.83 -13.76
CA TYR A 402 -16.90 13.29 -13.77
C TYR A 402 -15.67 13.75 -14.56
N ASN A 403 -15.70 14.98 -15.04
CA ASN A 403 -14.50 15.65 -15.52
C ASN A 403 -13.78 16.29 -14.34
N TRP A 404 -12.50 15.95 -14.18
CA TRP A 404 -11.61 16.53 -13.19
C TRP A 404 -10.65 17.48 -13.91
N ALA A 405 -10.83 18.79 -13.73
CA ALA A 405 -10.09 19.79 -14.49
C ALA A 405 -9.15 20.63 -13.62
N PHE A 406 -7.97 20.92 -14.17
CA PHE A 406 -6.90 21.70 -13.52
C PHE A 406 -6.42 22.81 -14.45
N THR A 407 -6.32 24.04 -13.97
CA THR A 407 -5.94 25.20 -14.81
C THR A 407 -4.43 25.44 -14.89
N ALA A 408 -3.62 24.69 -14.16
CA ALA A 408 -2.16 24.77 -14.20
C ALA A 408 -1.53 23.38 -14.16
N ALA A 409 -0.35 23.24 -14.76
CA ALA A 409 0.46 22.04 -14.65
C ALA A 409 1.04 21.95 -13.24
N GLY A 410 1.05 20.74 -12.67
CA GLY A 410 1.71 20.46 -11.40
C GLY A 410 0.88 19.57 -10.49
N GLN A 411 1.28 19.54 -9.22
CA GLN A 411 0.65 18.69 -8.21
C GLN A 411 -0.49 19.43 -7.52
N TYR A 412 -1.60 18.73 -7.31
CA TYR A 412 -2.74 19.19 -6.53
C TYR A 412 -3.06 18.20 -5.42
N ASP A 413 -3.25 18.70 -4.20
CA ASP A 413 -3.90 17.99 -3.10
C ASP A 413 -5.32 18.53 -2.97
N LEU A 414 -6.30 17.68 -3.28
CA LEU A 414 -7.72 17.98 -3.15
C LEU A 414 -8.27 17.28 -1.91
N THR A 415 -8.75 18.05 -0.94
CA THR A 415 -9.33 17.50 0.28
C THR A 415 -10.85 17.57 0.23
N PHE A 416 -11.50 16.44 0.52
CA PHE A 416 -12.94 16.29 0.54
C PHE A 416 -13.44 15.87 1.93
N SER A 417 -14.75 16.03 2.14
CA SER A 417 -15.49 15.40 3.22
C SER A 417 -16.77 14.77 2.67
N VAL A 418 -17.17 13.64 3.23
CA VAL A 418 -18.48 13.03 2.99
C VAL A 418 -19.33 13.17 4.23
N SER A 419 -20.60 13.57 4.05
CA SER A 419 -21.57 13.59 5.14
C SER A 419 -22.90 12.96 4.73
N GLY A 420 -23.65 12.49 5.73
CA GLY A 420 -25.00 11.96 5.56
C GLY A 420 -25.75 11.92 6.89
N THR A 421 -27.08 11.97 6.84
CA THR A 421 -27.93 11.86 8.01
C THR A 421 -28.44 10.43 8.14
N LEU A 422 -28.16 9.75 9.24
CA LEU A 422 -28.60 8.37 9.46
C LEU A 422 -30.14 8.29 9.58
N VAL A 423 -30.74 7.24 9.02
CA VAL A 423 -32.15 6.92 9.28
C VAL A 423 -32.34 6.63 10.76
N ALA A 424 -31.40 5.87 11.35
CA ALA A 424 -31.37 5.60 12.78
C ALA A 424 -30.98 6.87 13.55
N GLY A 425 -31.91 7.41 14.33
CA GLY A 425 -31.67 8.53 15.24
C GLY A 425 -31.57 9.92 14.60
N GLY A 426 -31.55 10.03 13.26
CA GLY A 426 -31.49 11.32 12.57
C GLY A 426 -30.19 12.08 12.77
N ILE A 427 -29.11 11.38 13.13
CA ILE A 427 -27.80 11.98 13.43
C ILE A 427 -27.06 12.22 12.12
N GLN A 428 -26.52 13.42 11.95
CA GLN A 428 -25.58 13.73 10.86
C GLN A 428 -24.19 13.21 11.21
N VAL A 429 -23.61 12.44 10.30
CA VAL A 429 -22.24 11.92 10.40
C VAL A 429 -21.42 12.54 9.28
N THR A 430 -20.16 12.87 9.58
CA THR A 430 -19.19 13.42 8.61
C THR A 430 -17.90 12.61 8.69
N SER A 431 -17.26 12.37 7.55
CA SER A 431 -15.97 11.67 7.47
C SER A 431 -14.83 12.52 8.06
N ALA A 432 -13.71 11.86 8.37
CA ALA A 432 -12.42 12.56 8.41
C ALA A 432 -12.10 13.17 7.02
N PRO A 433 -11.19 14.16 6.94
CA PRO A 433 -10.75 14.70 5.66
C PRO A 433 -10.16 13.61 4.76
N ILE A 434 -10.57 13.59 3.49
CA ILE A 434 -10.12 12.63 2.47
C ILE A 434 -9.26 13.39 1.47
N THR A 435 -7.96 13.14 1.39
CA THR A 435 -7.08 13.89 0.47
C THR A 435 -6.64 13.03 -0.71
N LEU A 436 -7.05 13.41 -1.91
CA LEU A 436 -6.62 12.78 -3.15
C LEU A 436 -5.60 13.68 -3.85
N ARG A 437 -4.48 13.09 -4.28
CA ARG A 437 -3.42 13.81 -4.97
C ARG A 437 -3.46 13.57 -6.47
N PHE A 438 -3.27 14.66 -7.21
CA PHE A 438 -3.21 14.67 -8.67
C PHE A 438 -1.88 15.23 -9.15
N ALA A 439 -1.40 14.70 -10.27
CA ALA A 439 -0.40 15.34 -11.12
C ALA A 439 -1.08 15.70 -12.46
N ALA A 440 -1.46 16.97 -12.63
CA ALA A 440 -2.11 17.44 -13.84
C ALA A 440 -1.24 17.16 -15.09
N GLU A 441 0.07 17.25 -14.95
CA GLU A 441 1.04 17.07 -16.03
C GLU A 441 2.33 16.40 -15.54
N THR A 442 3.15 17.17 -14.83
CA THR A 442 4.45 16.74 -14.31
C THR A 442 4.30 16.24 -12.89
N PHE A 443 4.91 15.09 -12.61
CA PHE A 443 5.34 14.74 -11.27
C PHE A 443 6.80 15.17 -11.08
N PRO A 444 7.22 15.63 -9.89
CA PRO A 444 8.63 15.63 -9.53
C PRO A 444 9.10 14.17 -9.36
N GLY A 445 9.58 13.55 -10.44
CA GLY A 445 10.24 12.23 -10.40
C GLY A 445 9.65 11.11 -11.27
N PHE A 446 8.74 11.41 -12.21
CA PHE A 446 8.47 10.54 -13.37
C PHE A 446 8.15 11.43 -14.58
N VAL A 447 9.12 11.63 -15.46
CA VAL A 447 9.00 12.41 -16.70
C VAL A 447 9.43 11.47 -17.82
N ASP A 448 8.55 11.12 -18.76
CA ASP A 448 8.92 10.39 -19.98
C ASP A 448 8.62 11.31 -21.16
N ALA A 449 9.49 12.29 -21.40
CA ALA A 449 9.27 13.31 -22.42
C ALA A 449 9.34 12.75 -23.84
N ASN A 450 10.00 11.61 -24.02
CA ASN A 450 10.25 11.00 -25.32
C ASN A 450 9.28 9.83 -25.63
N GLY A 451 8.50 9.38 -24.65
CA GLY A 451 7.46 8.35 -24.78
C GLY A 451 8.00 6.93 -24.93
N ASN A 452 9.23 6.66 -24.51
CA ASN A 452 9.87 5.34 -24.63
C ASN A 452 9.52 4.40 -23.47
N GLY A 453 8.77 4.86 -22.47
CA GLY A 453 8.40 4.09 -21.28
C GLY A 453 9.46 4.09 -20.17
N LEU A 454 10.51 4.90 -20.29
CA LEU A 454 11.52 5.15 -19.26
C LEU A 454 11.33 6.55 -18.67
N ASP A 455 11.69 6.70 -17.41
CA ASP A 455 11.74 8.01 -16.76
C ASP A 455 13.01 8.76 -17.15
N ASP A 456 12.91 9.92 -17.79
CA ASP A 456 13.99 10.86 -18.13
C ASP A 456 14.86 11.20 -16.91
N TYR A 457 14.30 11.21 -15.69
CA TYR A 457 15.11 11.43 -14.48
C TYR A 457 15.99 10.21 -14.15
N TRP A 458 15.45 9.00 -14.27
CA TRP A 458 16.23 7.75 -14.26
C TRP A 458 17.28 7.77 -15.38
N GLU A 459 16.90 8.10 -16.62
CA GLU A 459 17.83 8.16 -17.75
C GLU A 459 19.00 9.11 -17.43
N ALA A 460 18.70 10.35 -17.03
CA ALA A 460 19.69 11.38 -16.71
C ALA A 460 20.61 10.98 -15.54
N ARG A 461 20.07 10.28 -14.53
CA ARG A 461 20.86 9.81 -13.38
C ARG A 461 21.87 8.75 -13.79
N HIS A 462 21.51 7.87 -14.71
CA HIS A 462 22.39 6.83 -15.22
C HIS A 462 23.26 7.33 -16.39
N GLY A 463 23.35 8.66 -16.59
CA GLY A 463 24.19 9.26 -17.63
C GLY A 463 23.70 8.94 -19.05
N THR A 464 22.44 8.55 -19.18
CA THR A 464 21.78 8.26 -20.45
C THR A 464 20.77 9.37 -20.77
N SER A 465 20.49 9.59 -22.06
CA SER A 465 19.41 10.48 -22.48
C SER A 465 18.70 9.78 -23.62
N ALA A 466 17.39 9.54 -23.49
CA ALA A 466 16.63 8.70 -24.42
C ALA A 466 17.25 7.29 -24.55
N ALA A 467 17.46 6.63 -23.41
CA ALA A 467 17.93 5.26 -23.38
C ALA A 467 16.99 4.38 -24.22
N ASN A 468 17.55 3.45 -25.00
CA ASN A 468 16.71 2.49 -25.72
C ASN A 468 16.17 1.49 -24.69
N PRO A 469 14.85 1.38 -24.47
CA PRO A 469 14.27 0.49 -23.44
C PRO A 469 14.63 -0.99 -23.63
N THR A 470 15.02 -1.38 -24.85
CA THR A 470 15.36 -2.76 -25.22
C THR A 470 16.86 -3.05 -25.24
N ALA A 471 17.71 -2.04 -25.02
CA ALA A 471 19.16 -2.22 -24.95
C ALA A 471 19.59 -2.71 -23.57
N ASP A 472 20.69 -3.46 -23.53
CA ASP A 472 21.34 -4.06 -22.36
C ASP A 472 22.83 -3.59 -22.42
N PRO A 473 23.14 -2.38 -21.91
CA PRO A 473 24.45 -1.77 -22.12
C PRO A 473 25.58 -2.41 -21.31
N ASP A 474 25.27 -2.96 -20.14
CA ASP A 474 26.22 -3.57 -19.21
C ASP A 474 26.35 -5.09 -19.39
N GLY A 475 25.46 -5.69 -20.19
CA GLY A 475 25.52 -7.08 -20.64
C GLY A 475 25.11 -8.07 -19.56
N ASP A 476 24.33 -7.64 -18.57
CA ASP A 476 23.88 -8.50 -17.47
C ASP A 476 22.65 -9.36 -17.83
N GLY A 477 22.10 -9.14 -19.02
CA GLY A 477 20.93 -9.85 -19.56
C GLY A 477 19.61 -9.18 -19.26
N ARG A 478 19.59 -8.02 -18.57
CA ARG A 478 18.43 -7.14 -18.46
C ARG A 478 18.55 -5.99 -19.44
N ASN A 479 17.41 -5.59 -20.00
CA ASN A 479 17.36 -4.36 -20.78
C ASN A 479 16.97 -3.17 -19.90
N ASN A 480 17.26 -1.96 -20.38
CA ASN A 480 16.96 -0.71 -19.70
C ASN A 480 15.51 -0.61 -19.18
N LEU A 481 14.52 -1.18 -19.88
CA LEU A 481 13.14 -1.23 -19.39
C LEU A 481 12.99 -2.13 -18.17
N LEU A 482 13.57 -3.32 -18.20
CA LEU A 482 13.58 -4.23 -17.06
C LEU A 482 14.40 -3.66 -15.91
N GLU A 483 15.42 -2.86 -16.17
CA GLU A 483 16.23 -2.23 -15.13
C GLU A 483 15.57 -1.00 -14.53
N PHE A 484 14.98 -0.14 -15.37
CA PHE A 484 14.12 0.94 -14.93
C PHE A 484 12.95 0.40 -14.09
N LEU A 485 12.34 -0.69 -14.56
CA LEU A 485 11.40 -1.43 -13.76
C LEU A 485 12.15 -1.87 -12.51
N ASP A 486 13.12 -2.75 -12.52
CA ASP A 486 13.71 -3.36 -11.32
C ASP A 486 14.44 -2.42 -10.35
N GLY A 487 14.71 -1.17 -10.75
CA GLY A 487 15.46 -0.18 -9.99
C GLY A 487 16.97 -0.46 -9.95
N THR A 488 17.46 -1.21 -10.94
CA THR A 488 18.87 -1.55 -11.16
C THR A 488 19.56 -0.51 -12.07
N ASP A 489 20.88 -0.56 -12.17
CA ASP A 489 21.67 0.44 -12.91
C ASP A 489 22.09 -0.08 -14.30
N PRO A 490 21.66 0.56 -15.41
CA PRO A 490 21.90 0.09 -16.78
C PRO A 490 23.35 0.09 -17.22
N LEU A 491 24.26 0.59 -16.39
CA LEU A 491 25.69 0.62 -16.64
C LEU A 491 26.49 -0.26 -15.67
N VAL A 492 25.83 -0.96 -14.75
CA VAL A 492 26.48 -1.78 -13.73
C VAL A 492 25.82 -3.15 -13.72
N ASN A 493 26.62 -4.21 -13.91
CA ASN A 493 26.17 -5.59 -13.81
C ASN A 493 25.73 -5.92 -12.37
N ASP A 494 24.51 -5.52 -12.06
CA ASP A 494 23.88 -5.57 -10.76
C ASP A 494 22.53 -6.29 -10.83
N ALA A 495 22.24 -6.98 -11.95
CA ALA A 495 21.12 -7.89 -12.15
C ALA A 495 20.79 -8.65 -10.86
N ARG A 496 19.82 -8.13 -10.12
CA ARG A 496 19.25 -8.84 -8.98
C ARG A 496 18.33 -9.91 -9.51
N PRO A 497 18.14 -11.05 -8.85
CA PRO A 497 17.01 -11.92 -9.16
C PRO A 497 15.69 -11.27 -8.70
N THR A 498 15.32 -10.10 -9.23
CA THR A 498 13.93 -9.63 -9.28
C THR A 498 13.19 -10.56 -10.23
N GLY A 499 12.67 -11.63 -9.64
CA GLY A 499 12.09 -12.74 -10.35
C GLY A 499 11.50 -13.71 -9.35
N LEU A 500 10.89 -14.76 -9.88
CA LEU A 500 10.50 -15.89 -9.06
C LEU A 500 11.75 -16.44 -8.35
N LEU A 501 11.76 -16.36 -7.02
CA LEU A 501 12.69 -17.13 -6.19
C LEU A 501 12.54 -18.61 -6.54
N ALA A 502 13.60 -19.38 -6.29
CA ALA A 502 13.67 -20.80 -6.60
C ALA A 502 12.39 -21.52 -6.13
N PRO A 503 11.62 -22.17 -7.04
CA PRO A 503 10.36 -22.80 -6.68
C PRO A 503 10.56 -23.87 -5.62
N GLN A 504 9.82 -23.80 -4.52
CA GLN A 504 9.88 -24.81 -3.46
C GLN A 504 8.79 -25.87 -3.67
N ARG A 505 9.19 -27.14 -3.81
CA ARG A 505 8.26 -28.25 -3.97
C ARG A 505 8.09 -29.03 -2.67
N ALA A 506 6.87 -29.13 -2.17
CA ALA A 506 6.53 -29.94 -0.99
C ALA A 506 5.12 -30.51 -1.13
N GLY A 507 4.96 -31.81 -0.86
CA GLY A 507 3.64 -32.46 -0.79
C GLY A 507 2.80 -32.39 -2.07
N GLY A 508 3.43 -32.36 -3.25
CA GLY A 508 2.73 -32.24 -4.55
C GLY A 508 2.35 -30.80 -4.95
N THR A 509 2.75 -29.81 -4.16
CA THR A 509 2.55 -28.39 -4.44
C THR A 509 3.86 -27.70 -4.83
N THR A 510 3.79 -26.65 -5.64
CA THR A 510 4.91 -25.77 -5.98
C THR A 510 4.64 -24.37 -5.42
N GLN A 511 5.49 -23.90 -4.52
CA GLN A 511 5.47 -22.54 -4.00
C GLN A 511 6.41 -21.65 -4.79
N LEU A 512 5.90 -20.49 -5.15
CA LEU A 512 6.53 -19.49 -5.99
C LEU A 512 6.57 -18.19 -5.21
N SER A 513 7.75 -17.87 -4.68
CA SER A 513 7.95 -16.65 -3.92
C SER A 513 8.63 -15.60 -4.78
N PHE A 514 8.29 -14.33 -4.59
CA PHE A 514 8.95 -13.21 -5.23
C PHE A 514 8.83 -11.99 -4.33
N ASP A 515 9.86 -11.15 -4.37
CA ASP A 515 9.82 -9.86 -3.69
C ASP A 515 9.19 -8.85 -4.65
N THR A 516 8.23 -8.08 -4.15
CA THR A 516 7.58 -7.04 -4.93
C THR A 516 8.31 -5.71 -4.80
N ALA A 517 8.09 -4.80 -5.74
CA ALA A 517 8.43 -3.39 -5.63
C ALA A 517 7.15 -2.58 -5.54
N GLU A 518 7.22 -1.44 -4.86
CA GLU A 518 6.07 -0.57 -4.68
C GLU A 518 5.73 0.13 -5.98
N GLY A 519 4.44 0.34 -6.22
CA GLY A 519 3.98 0.96 -7.46
C GLY A 519 4.25 0.06 -8.65
N ARG A 520 4.08 -1.26 -8.54
CA ARG A 520 4.09 -2.21 -9.65
C ARG A 520 3.06 -3.30 -9.45
N LEU A 521 2.58 -3.86 -10.55
CA LEU A 521 1.65 -4.98 -10.54
C LEU A 521 2.36 -6.26 -10.94
N TYR A 522 2.21 -7.27 -10.11
CA TYR A 522 2.83 -8.58 -10.27
C TYR A 522 1.76 -9.62 -10.54
N ARG A 523 2.04 -10.55 -11.45
CA ARG A 523 1.18 -11.71 -11.65
C ARG A 523 2.01 -12.91 -12.04
N VAL A 524 1.86 -14.00 -11.29
CA VAL A 524 2.47 -15.27 -11.68
C VAL A 524 1.66 -15.82 -12.85
N GLN A 525 2.36 -16.23 -13.91
CA GLN A 525 1.79 -16.96 -15.02
C GLN A 525 2.44 -18.34 -15.13
N TYR A 526 1.68 -19.31 -15.62
CA TYR A 526 2.19 -20.63 -15.95
C TYR A 526 1.98 -20.97 -17.42
N SER A 527 2.79 -21.90 -17.92
CA SER A 527 2.62 -22.51 -19.23
C SER A 527 3.00 -23.99 -19.16
N ASP A 528 2.25 -24.82 -19.88
CA ASP A 528 2.56 -26.24 -20.05
C ASP A 528 3.32 -26.53 -21.36
N ASN A 529 3.53 -25.53 -22.22
CA ASN A 529 4.15 -25.66 -23.55
C ASN A 529 5.07 -24.51 -23.97
N LEU A 530 5.31 -23.53 -23.08
CA LEU A 530 6.03 -22.26 -23.32
C LEU A 530 5.42 -21.31 -24.36
N ALA A 531 4.36 -21.71 -25.06
CA ALA A 531 3.68 -20.91 -26.08
C ALA A 531 2.45 -20.19 -25.51
N THR A 532 1.58 -20.92 -24.80
CA THR A 532 0.36 -20.39 -24.21
C THR A 532 0.56 -20.17 -22.71
N TRP A 533 0.39 -18.93 -22.27
CA TRP A 533 0.57 -18.52 -20.88
C TRP A 533 -0.78 -18.20 -20.23
N GLN A 534 -1.00 -18.73 -19.04
CA GLN A 534 -2.24 -18.55 -18.27
C GLN A 534 -1.91 -17.95 -16.90
N PRO A 535 -2.80 -17.11 -16.32
CA PRO A 535 -2.59 -16.56 -14.99
C PRO A 535 -2.65 -17.67 -13.92
N ALA A 536 -1.62 -17.74 -13.07
CA ALA A 536 -1.57 -18.59 -11.87
C ALA A 536 -2.01 -17.84 -10.60
N SER A 537 -2.05 -16.52 -10.65
CA SER A 537 -2.49 -15.63 -9.58
C SER A 537 -3.36 -14.49 -10.13
N PRO A 538 -4.15 -13.80 -9.29
CA PRO A 538 -4.61 -12.44 -9.61
C PRO A 538 -3.42 -11.49 -9.75
N TRP A 539 -3.69 -10.26 -10.18
CA TRP A 539 -2.72 -9.17 -10.04
C TRP A 539 -2.49 -8.90 -8.54
N ILE A 540 -1.23 -8.80 -8.18
CA ILE A 540 -0.75 -8.53 -6.84
C ILE A 540 -0.11 -7.16 -6.92
N LEU A 541 -0.68 -6.22 -6.19
CA LEU A 541 -0.09 -4.91 -6.04
C LEU A 541 1.17 -5.03 -5.20
N GLY A 542 2.29 -4.67 -5.78
CA GLY A 542 3.55 -4.70 -5.07
C GLY A 542 3.56 -3.62 -4.00
N MET A 543 3.82 -4.05 -2.78
CA MET A 543 3.95 -3.20 -1.60
C MET A 543 5.31 -3.41 -0.91
N ARG A 544 6.34 -3.80 -1.70
CA ARG A 544 7.68 -4.15 -1.21
C ARG A 544 7.66 -5.26 -0.16
N GLU A 545 6.78 -6.23 -0.36
CA GLU A 545 6.67 -7.43 0.45
C GLU A 545 6.97 -8.69 -0.35
N ARG A 546 7.36 -9.75 0.38
CA ARG A 546 7.49 -11.08 -0.20
C ARG A 546 6.12 -11.71 -0.34
N HIS A 547 5.72 -12.02 -1.57
CA HIS A 547 4.54 -12.83 -1.81
C HIS A 547 4.93 -14.26 -2.12
N THR A 548 4.04 -15.19 -1.75
CA THR A 548 4.14 -16.59 -2.12
C THR A 548 2.83 -17.02 -2.78
N VAL A 549 2.92 -17.49 -4.02
CA VAL A 549 1.82 -18.12 -4.76
C VAL A 549 2.02 -19.63 -4.72
N THR A 550 0.96 -20.38 -4.40
CA THR A 550 1.02 -21.85 -4.33
C THR A 550 0.25 -22.47 -5.49
N ASP A 551 0.93 -23.25 -6.33
CA ASP A 551 0.31 -24.16 -7.29
C ASP A 551 0.15 -25.55 -6.64
N ALA A 552 -1.09 -25.95 -6.33
CA ALA A 552 -1.38 -27.21 -5.64
C ALA A 552 -1.48 -28.43 -6.57
N GLY A 553 -1.11 -28.31 -7.85
CA GLY A 553 -1.13 -29.40 -8.83
C GLY A 553 -2.53 -29.93 -9.17
N THR A 554 -3.60 -29.41 -8.56
CA THR A 554 -4.97 -29.96 -8.64
C THR A 554 -6.07 -28.92 -8.98
N GLY A 555 -5.71 -27.69 -9.34
CA GLY A 555 -6.64 -26.69 -9.90
C GLY A 555 -5.84 -25.51 -10.43
N LEU A 556 -5.60 -25.40 -11.75
CA LEU A 556 -6.55 -25.08 -12.83
C LEU A 556 -6.73 -26.21 -13.93
N THR A 557 -6.62 -27.48 -13.53
CA THR A 557 -6.43 -28.77 -14.27
C THR A 557 -7.15 -29.06 -15.61
N PRO A 558 -6.60 -29.92 -16.52
CA PRO A 558 -6.22 -31.32 -16.24
C PRO A 558 -4.74 -31.72 -16.37
N PRO A 559 -4.36 -32.84 -15.69
CA PRO A 559 -2.99 -33.34 -15.57
C PRO A 559 -2.58 -34.15 -16.80
N SER A 560 -1.59 -33.66 -17.55
CA SER A 560 -0.93 -34.46 -18.60
C SER A 560 0.42 -33.91 -19.07
N SER A 561 0.83 -32.70 -18.68
CA SER A 561 2.12 -32.16 -19.13
C SER A 561 3.27 -32.75 -18.31
N ALA A 562 4.27 -33.30 -19.00
CA ALA A 562 5.50 -33.79 -18.37
C ALA A 562 6.33 -32.65 -17.74
N ARG A 563 6.01 -31.38 -18.03
CA ARG A 563 6.74 -30.17 -17.61
C ARG A 563 5.78 -28.98 -17.47
N ARG A 564 5.98 -28.19 -16.41
CA ARG A 564 5.29 -26.91 -16.15
C ARG A 564 6.31 -25.80 -15.96
N PHE A 565 6.07 -24.66 -16.59
CA PHE A 565 6.93 -23.47 -16.58
C PHE A 565 6.20 -22.31 -15.92
N TYR A 566 6.94 -21.44 -15.25
CA TYR A 566 6.40 -20.25 -14.59
C TYR A 566 7.16 -19.01 -15.02
N ARG A 567 6.48 -17.86 -15.04
CA ARG A 567 7.10 -16.55 -15.18
C ARG A 567 6.38 -15.54 -14.31
N LEU A 568 7.11 -14.50 -13.90
CA LEU A 568 6.54 -13.34 -13.24
C LEU A 568 6.24 -12.28 -14.29
N GLN A 569 4.98 -11.90 -14.43
CA GLN A 569 4.59 -10.74 -15.24
C GLN A 569 4.60 -9.51 -14.34
N ILE A 570 5.35 -8.49 -14.73
CA ILE A 570 5.44 -7.21 -14.04
C ILE A 570 4.84 -6.14 -14.96
N LYS A 571 4.04 -5.22 -14.40
CA LYS A 571 3.60 -4.01 -15.09
C LYS A 571 3.90 -2.80 -14.21
N ALA A 572 4.33 -1.71 -14.83
CA ALA A 572 4.13 -0.40 -14.24
C ALA A 572 2.61 -0.17 -14.08
N PRO A 573 2.19 0.49 -12.99
CA PRO A 573 0.79 0.75 -12.70
C PRO A 573 0.22 1.80 -13.65
#